data_AF-A0A669B513-F1
#
_entry.id   AF-A0A669B513-F1
#
_cell.length_a   1.000
_cell.length_b   1.000
_cell.length_c   1.000
_cell.angle_alpha   90.00
_cell.angle_beta   90.00
_cell.angle_gamma   90.00
#
_symmetry.space_group_name_H-M   'P 1'
#
loop_
_entity.id
_entity.type
_entity.pdbx_description
1 polymer ?
#
loop_
_entity_poly.entity_id
_entity_poly.type
_entity_poly.pdbx_seq_one_letter_code
_entity_poly.pdbx_strand_id
1 'polypeptide(L)'
;MGLHSAQKKHFPLRGIDGVVQLFDAELRKPEPDLALLSLVLGFVEHFLAVNRVIPINVPGVRFEPLEPDCPTSCFPTVELGMISALYERFTAQIRGAVDLSQYRRTAAGSSRELVKKVSDVIWNSLSRSYFKDRAHIQSLFSLITGTKLDSSGVAFAVVAACQVLGLNDVHLALSEDHAWVIFGKNGEETAEVTWHGKGNEDRRGQTVTAGVNEKSWLYLKGSYMKCDRNMEVAFMVCAINPSLDLHTDSSELLLLQQVRPLTLCFCLGLHTRYPMAMGTLADLEDQEPIPGKENPLKIHLKAVSSAQKHYNNEHIYPYMYLAGFHYRHRSVREALRSWAEAAQVMQDYNYFREDEEIYKEFFDIANDVIPTLLKETATAAESPGEGGEGTEGGDKDQPKQAAAVSALQDPECFAHLLRFYDGICKWEEGSPTPVLHVGWATYLVQSLSRFDAQVRQKVTIITKEPDPQDDDDQSSEDFREGRRRGPRRESKLEDQSSPLSAAPTSPCSQPAAVAAQPKKVGEGGLRRRSSQGLRAGDIEGKPKSPSLPDSASSPFSPEQAPPSPAGTVITFQSEKMKGMKELLCAAKVNSSAIKLQLTAQSQVQMKRQKSTPAGDYSMSFLKRQRKSL
;
A
#
# COMPACT_ATOMS: atom_id res chain seq x y z
N MET A 1 -37.96 -9.61 -0.51
CA MET A 1 -36.57 -9.89 -0.93
C MET A 1 -36.25 -8.97 -2.08
N GLY A 2 -35.04 -8.42 -2.11
CA GLY A 2 -34.75 -7.21 -2.89
C GLY A 2 -34.79 -5.97 -1.99
N LEU A 3 -34.56 -4.81 -2.59
CA LEU A 3 -34.39 -3.55 -1.88
C LEU A 3 -35.52 -3.31 -0.85
N HIS A 4 -35.13 -2.89 0.35
CA HIS A 4 -36.05 -2.56 1.43
C HIS A 4 -36.92 -1.35 1.05
N SER A 5 -38.13 -1.26 1.62
CA SER A 5 -39.02 -0.12 1.37
C SER A 5 -38.36 1.22 1.75
N ALA A 6 -37.55 1.25 2.80
CA ALA A 6 -36.77 2.43 3.19
C ALA A 6 -35.74 2.85 2.11
N GLN A 7 -35.06 1.89 1.48
CA GLN A 7 -34.11 2.16 0.38
C GLN A 7 -34.82 2.71 -0.85
N LYS A 8 -35.94 2.08 -1.23
CA LYS A 8 -36.72 2.46 -2.41
C LYS A 8 -37.23 3.89 -2.37
N LYS A 9 -37.47 4.45 -1.18
CA LYS A 9 -37.99 5.82 -0.99
C LYS A 9 -37.02 6.92 -1.42
N HIS A 10 -35.72 6.63 -1.51
CA HIS A 10 -34.74 7.62 -1.98
C HIS A 10 -34.80 7.83 -3.49
N PHE A 11 -35.38 6.90 -4.24
CA PHE A 11 -35.43 6.96 -5.70
C PHE A 11 -36.65 7.77 -6.19
N PRO A 12 -36.53 8.47 -7.33
CA PRO A 12 -35.34 8.57 -8.19
C PRO A 12 -34.23 9.44 -7.57
N LEU A 13 -32.97 9.05 -7.75
CA LEU A 13 -31.84 9.87 -7.30
C LEU A 13 -31.59 10.96 -8.34
N ARG A 14 -31.66 12.21 -7.89
CA ARG A 14 -31.48 13.41 -8.71
C ARG A 14 -30.31 14.22 -8.17
N GLY A 15 -29.40 14.60 -9.07
CA GLY A 15 -28.16 15.29 -8.73
C GLY A 15 -27.26 14.51 -7.77
N ILE A 16 -26.15 15.16 -7.39
CA ILE A 16 -25.15 14.62 -6.46
C ILE A 16 -25.76 14.40 -5.07
N ASP A 17 -26.54 15.38 -4.58
CA ASP A 17 -27.18 15.33 -3.25
C ASP A 17 -28.09 14.12 -3.07
N GLY A 18 -28.86 13.75 -4.10
CA GLY A 18 -29.72 12.56 -4.03
C GLY A 18 -28.91 11.29 -3.80
N VAL A 19 -27.74 11.18 -4.43
CA VAL A 19 -26.85 10.02 -4.23
C VAL A 19 -26.13 10.06 -2.88
N VAL A 20 -25.80 11.25 -2.37
CA VAL A 20 -25.22 11.42 -1.02
C VAL A 20 -26.24 11.02 0.06
N GLN A 21 -27.50 11.45 -0.06
CA GLN A 21 -28.56 11.09 0.88
C GLN A 21 -28.81 9.58 0.98
N LEU A 22 -28.70 8.85 -0.15
CA LEU A 22 -28.78 7.39 -0.14
C LEU A 22 -27.62 6.76 0.64
N PHE A 23 -26.40 7.25 0.44
CA PHE A 23 -25.22 6.76 1.15
C PHE A 23 -25.31 7.04 2.65
N ASP A 24 -25.72 8.25 3.05
CA ASP A 24 -25.93 8.61 4.45
C ASP A 24 -26.98 7.71 5.11
N ALA A 25 -28.05 7.35 4.39
CA ALA A 25 -29.07 6.46 4.89
C ALA A 25 -28.57 5.01 5.06
N GLU A 26 -27.73 4.52 4.14
CA GLU A 26 -27.12 3.18 4.25
C GLU A 26 -26.10 3.10 5.38
N LEU A 27 -25.25 4.11 5.56
CA LEU A 27 -24.18 4.09 6.56
C LEU A 27 -24.66 4.21 8.00
N ARG A 28 -25.89 4.67 8.21
CA ARG A 28 -26.54 4.62 9.52
C ARG A 28 -26.99 3.20 9.89
N LYS A 29 -26.97 2.26 8.94
CA LYS A 29 -27.30 0.86 9.20
C LYS A 29 -26.02 0.10 9.60
N PRO A 30 -26.17 -0.97 10.40
CA PRO A 30 -25.03 -1.83 10.72
C PRO A 30 -24.49 -2.59 9.49
N GLU A 31 -25.34 -2.86 8.51
CA GLU A 31 -24.99 -3.53 7.25
C GLU A 31 -25.46 -2.64 6.08
N PRO A 32 -24.64 -1.65 5.66
CA PRO A 32 -24.91 -0.90 4.44
C PRO A 32 -24.91 -1.85 3.23
N ASP A 33 -25.88 -1.70 2.34
CA ASP A 33 -26.00 -2.59 1.18
C ASP A 33 -24.95 -2.26 0.10
N LEU A 34 -23.86 -3.04 0.09
CA LEU A 34 -22.73 -2.82 -0.82
C LEU A 34 -23.13 -2.99 -2.28
N ALA A 35 -24.07 -3.91 -2.56
CA ALA A 35 -24.50 -4.20 -3.91
C ALA A 35 -25.31 -3.03 -4.49
N LEU A 36 -26.23 -2.48 -3.70
CA LEU A 36 -27.00 -1.29 -4.07
C LEU A 36 -26.07 -0.09 -4.34
N LEU A 37 -25.18 0.20 -3.41
CA LEU A 37 -24.30 1.37 -3.48
C LEU A 37 -23.36 1.29 -4.69
N SER A 38 -22.73 0.13 -4.92
CA SER A 38 -21.83 -0.08 -6.07
C SER A 38 -22.55 0.00 -7.41
N LEU A 39 -23.78 -0.53 -7.51
CA LEU A 39 -24.60 -0.41 -8.73
C LEU A 39 -24.97 1.04 -9.04
N VAL A 40 -25.30 1.83 -8.02
CA VAL A 40 -25.60 3.26 -8.16
C VAL A 40 -24.36 4.04 -8.59
N LEU A 41 -23.20 3.81 -7.96
CA LEU A 41 -21.94 4.45 -8.35
C LEU A 41 -21.57 4.15 -9.79
N GLY A 42 -21.56 2.87 -10.16
CA GLY A 42 -21.18 2.46 -11.51
C GLY A 42 -22.16 2.95 -12.57
N PHE A 43 -23.46 3.07 -12.25
CA PHE A 43 -24.43 3.69 -13.16
C PHE A 43 -24.12 5.17 -13.40
N VAL A 44 -23.88 5.93 -12.34
CA VAL A 44 -23.57 7.37 -12.43
C VAL A 44 -22.23 7.58 -13.15
N GLU A 45 -21.20 6.83 -12.79
CA GLU A 45 -19.88 6.88 -13.45
C GLU A 45 -19.96 6.51 -14.94
N HIS A 46 -20.80 5.54 -15.31
CA HIS A 46 -20.96 5.16 -16.72
C HIS A 46 -21.43 6.35 -17.59
N PHE A 47 -22.41 7.11 -17.11
CA PHE A 47 -22.97 8.22 -17.88
C PHE A 47 -22.20 9.54 -17.73
N LEU A 48 -21.37 9.67 -16.68
CA LEU A 48 -20.55 10.86 -16.47
C LEU A 48 -19.11 10.72 -16.99
N ALA A 49 -18.60 9.49 -17.12
CA ALA A 49 -17.24 9.23 -17.62
C ALA A 49 -17.20 8.36 -18.89
N VAL A 50 -17.84 7.18 -18.88
CA VAL A 50 -17.66 6.20 -19.96
C VAL A 50 -18.38 6.60 -21.26
N ASN A 51 -19.63 7.04 -21.14
CA ASN A 51 -20.45 7.44 -22.28
C ASN A 51 -21.39 8.59 -21.89
N ARG A 52 -20.92 9.81 -22.14
CA ARG A 52 -21.65 11.05 -21.86
C ARG A 52 -22.69 11.41 -22.94
N VAL A 53 -22.83 10.61 -23.99
CA VAL A 53 -23.84 10.85 -25.03
C VAL A 53 -25.22 10.50 -24.46
N ILE A 54 -26.08 11.52 -24.31
CA ILE A 54 -27.45 11.34 -23.84
C ILE A 54 -28.20 10.43 -24.84
N PRO A 55 -28.63 9.22 -24.41
CA PRO A 55 -29.29 8.29 -25.31
C PRO A 55 -30.72 8.74 -25.61
N ILE A 56 -30.94 9.25 -26.83
CA ILE A 56 -32.27 9.68 -27.31
C ILE A 56 -33.25 8.52 -27.54
N ASN A 57 -32.74 7.29 -27.69
CA ASN A 57 -33.52 6.10 -28.06
C ASN A 57 -33.69 5.09 -26.92
N VAL A 58 -33.31 5.43 -25.68
CA VAL A 58 -33.42 4.53 -24.53
C VAL A 58 -34.50 5.06 -23.58
N PRO A 59 -35.73 4.50 -23.62
CA PRO A 59 -36.80 4.89 -22.71
C PRO A 59 -36.39 4.64 -21.26
N GLY A 60 -36.63 5.62 -20.39
CA GLY A 60 -36.40 5.49 -18.95
C GLY A 60 -35.05 6.01 -18.45
N VAL A 61 -34.12 6.40 -19.35
CA VAL A 61 -32.93 7.16 -18.95
C VAL A 61 -33.22 8.65 -19.11
N ARG A 62 -33.18 9.39 -18.00
CA ARG A 62 -33.42 10.83 -17.97
C ARG A 62 -32.19 11.55 -17.46
N PHE A 63 -31.92 12.72 -18.04
CA PHE A 63 -30.86 13.62 -17.60
C PHE A 63 -31.49 14.90 -17.11
N GLU A 64 -31.09 15.34 -15.92
CA GLU A 64 -31.51 16.62 -15.35
C GLU A 64 -30.33 17.59 -15.35
N PRO A 65 -30.52 18.86 -15.75
CA PRO A 65 -29.46 19.85 -15.68
C PRO A 65 -29.08 20.09 -14.21
N LEU A 66 -27.78 20.08 -13.91
CA LEU A 66 -27.27 20.39 -12.57
C LEU A 66 -27.38 21.89 -12.26
N GLU A 67 -27.29 22.72 -13.30
CA GLU A 67 -27.50 24.16 -13.22
C GLU A 67 -28.58 24.58 -14.22
N PRO A 68 -29.53 25.46 -13.84
CA PRO A 68 -30.69 25.83 -14.68
C PRO A 68 -30.35 26.34 -16.09
N ASP A 69 -29.14 26.86 -16.31
CA ASP A 69 -28.70 27.51 -17.55
C ASP A 69 -27.46 26.85 -18.22
N CYS A 70 -27.02 25.69 -17.74
CA CYS A 70 -25.83 24.99 -18.27
C CYS A 70 -26.22 23.66 -18.96
N PRO A 71 -26.50 23.65 -20.28
CA PRO A 71 -26.91 22.44 -21.00
C PRO A 71 -25.80 21.38 -21.08
N THR A 72 -24.55 21.73 -20.75
CA THR A 72 -23.39 20.84 -20.78
C THR A 72 -23.15 20.10 -19.46
N SER A 73 -23.78 20.51 -18.35
CA SER A 73 -23.68 19.81 -17.06
C SER A 73 -25.03 19.17 -16.73
N CYS A 74 -25.13 17.88 -17.03
CA CYS A 74 -26.34 17.10 -16.84
C CYS A 74 -26.06 15.85 -16.01
N PHE A 75 -26.94 15.57 -15.06
CA PHE A 75 -26.82 14.43 -14.17
C PHE A 75 -27.76 13.29 -14.61
N PRO A 76 -27.27 12.04 -14.68
CA PRO A 76 -28.11 10.90 -15.01
C PRO A 76 -29.05 10.60 -13.83
N THR A 77 -30.35 10.78 -14.03
CA THR A 77 -31.36 10.43 -13.03
C THR A 77 -31.34 8.92 -12.81
N VAL A 78 -31.12 8.51 -11.57
CA VAL A 78 -31.07 7.10 -11.22
C VAL A 78 -32.48 6.62 -10.90
N GLU A 79 -33.13 5.96 -11.86
CA GLU A 79 -34.49 5.45 -11.71
C GLU A 79 -34.54 4.12 -10.94
N LEU A 80 -35.53 3.97 -10.06
CA LEU A 80 -35.67 2.79 -9.20
C LEU A 80 -35.77 1.49 -10.00
N GLY A 81 -36.52 1.51 -11.11
CA GLY A 81 -36.76 0.32 -11.93
C GLY A 81 -35.48 -0.26 -12.51
N MET A 82 -34.58 0.61 -12.99
CA MET A 82 -33.30 0.19 -13.58
C MET A 82 -32.38 -0.42 -12.53
N ILE A 83 -32.19 0.27 -11.40
CA ILE A 83 -31.33 -0.23 -10.31
C ILE A 83 -31.90 -1.49 -9.68
N SER A 84 -33.22 -1.57 -9.48
CA SER A 84 -33.86 -2.78 -8.95
C SER A 84 -33.64 -3.99 -9.86
N ALA A 85 -33.75 -3.81 -11.18
CA ALA A 85 -33.51 -4.89 -12.14
C ALA A 85 -32.05 -5.37 -12.13
N LEU A 86 -31.08 -4.44 -12.06
CA LEU A 86 -29.66 -4.77 -11.95
C LEU A 86 -29.34 -5.49 -10.64
N TYR A 87 -29.92 -5.02 -9.53
CA TYR A 87 -29.77 -5.63 -8.21
C TYR A 87 -30.37 -7.04 -8.17
N GLU A 88 -31.57 -7.22 -8.70
CA GLU A 88 -32.22 -8.53 -8.80
C GLU A 88 -31.42 -9.49 -9.67
N ARG A 89 -30.84 -9.01 -10.79
CA ARG A 89 -29.97 -9.83 -11.64
C ARG A 89 -28.73 -10.30 -10.91
N PHE A 90 -28.02 -9.42 -10.19
CA PHE A 90 -26.86 -9.80 -9.39
C PHE A 90 -27.24 -10.80 -8.29
N THR A 91 -28.26 -10.49 -7.50
CA THR A 91 -28.66 -11.36 -6.39
C THR A 91 -29.19 -12.72 -6.84
N ALA A 92 -29.92 -12.79 -7.96
CA ALA A 92 -30.37 -14.04 -8.55
C ALA A 92 -29.20 -14.89 -9.06
N GLN A 93 -28.21 -14.27 -9.71
CA GLN A 93 -27.00 -14.96 -10.17
C GLN A 93 -26.23 -15.60 -9.00
N ILE A 94 -26.00 -14.85 -7.92
CA ILE A 94 -25.26 -15.37 -6.75
C ILE A 94 -26.05 -16.48 -6.04
N ARG A 95 -27.33 -16.23 -5.72
CA ARG A 95 -28.17 -17.21 -4.99
C ARG A 95 -28.49 -18.45 -5.81
N GLY A 96 -28.58 -18.33 -7.13
CA GLY A 96 -28.78 -19.48 -8.02
C GLY A 96 -27.54 -20.35 -8.18
N ALA A 97 -26.34 -19.77 -8.03
CA ALA A 97 -25.07 -20.49 -8.23
C ALA A 97 -24.45 -21.06 -6.93
N VAL A 98 -24.88 -20.57 -5.76
CA VAL A 98 -24.35 -20.98 -4.46
C VAL A 98 -25.46 -21.58 -3.59
N ASP A 99 -25.46 -22.90 -3.47
CA ASP A 99 -26.36 -23.63 -2.58
C ASP A 99 -25.76 -23.69 -1.16
N LEU A 100 -26.27 -22.84 -0.27
CA LEU A 100 -25.81 -22.76 1.12
C LEU A 100 -26.04 -24.05 1.93
N SER A 101 -26.92 -24.96 1.49
CA SER A 101 -27.15 -26.23 2.19
C SER A 101 -25.95 -27.19 2.10
N GLN A 102 -25.11 -27.02 1.08
CA GLN A 102 -23.90 -27.82 0.87
C GLN A 102 -22.73 -27.39 1.76
N TYR A 103 -22.83 -26.22 2.39
CA TYR A 103 -21.77 -25.63 3.19
C TYR A 103 -22.21 -25.53 4.65
N ARG A 104 -21.59 -26.33 5.52
CA ARG A 104 -21.92 -26.33 6.94
C ARG A 104 -21.43 -25.04 7.59
N ARG A 105 -22.36 -24.14 7.91
CA ARG A 105 -22.06 -22.97 8.77
C ARG A 105 -21.83 -23.47 10.20
N THR A 106 -20.66 -23.20 10.75
CA THR A 106 -20.35 -23.48 12.16
C THR A 106 -20.48 -22.19 12.96
N ALA A 107 -20.47 -22.29 14.29
CA ALA A 107 -20.37 -21.11 15.15
C ALA A 107 -19.07 -20.31 14.94
N ALA A 108 -18.09 -20.86 14.22
CA ALA A 108 -16.80 -20.24 13.92
C ALA A 108 -16.80 -19.33 12.66
N GLY A 109 -17.91 -19.28 11.92
CA GLY A 109 -18.04 -18.44 10.71
C GLY A 109 -18.19 -19.24 9.42
N SER A 110 -17.96 -18.56 8.29
CA SER A 110 -17.97 -19.11 6.94
C SER A 110 -16.73 -19.97 6.68
N SER A 111 -16.85 -21.03 5.89
CA SER A 111 -15.71 -21.89 5.56
C SER A 111 -14.94 -21.39 4.33
N ARG A 112 -13.66 -21.77 4.23
CA ARG A 112 -12.81 -21.43 3.09
C ARG A 112 -13.38 -21.94 1.76
N GLU A 113 -13.99 -23.12 1.76
CA GLU A 113 -14.60 -23.71 0.56
C GLU A 113 -15.81 -22.90 0.09
N LEU A 114 -16.59 -22.35 1.02
CA LEU A 114 -17.71 -21.46 0.70
C LEU A 114 -17.21 -20.15 0.09
N VAL A 115 -16.21 -19.52 0.72
CA VAL A 115 -15.60 -18.27 0.20
C VAL A 115 -14.99 -18.49 -1.19
N LYS A 116 -14.24 -19.60 -1.36
CA LYS A 116 -13.67 -19.98 -2.67
C LYS A 116 -14.75 -20.23 -3.71
N LYS A 117 -15.87 -20.87 -3.34
CA LYS A 117 -17.02 -21.06 -4.24
C LYS A 117 -17.59 -19.72 -4.71
N VAL A 118 -17.77 -18.75 -3.81
CA VAL A 118 -18.26 -17.42 -4.19
C VAL A 118 -17.26 -16.72 -5.13
N SER A 119 -15.96 -16.79 -4.83
CA SER A 119 -14.89 -16.31 -5.72
C SER A 119 -14.97 -16.95 -7.11
N ASP A 120 -15.19 -18.27 -7.19
CA ASP A 120 -15.32 -18.97 -8.47
C ASP A 120 -16.59 -18.58 -9.23
N VAL A 121 -17.68 -18.27 -8.54
CA VAL A 121 -18.90 -17.75 -9.20
C VAL A 121 -18.62 -16.39 -9.85
N ILE A 122 -17.98 -15.46 -9.13
CA ILE A 122 -17.61 -14.15 -9.69
C ILE A 122 -16.62 -14.33 -10.84
N TRP A 123 -15.55 -15.07 -10.64
CA TRP A 123 -14.50 -15.31 -11.63
C TRP A 123 -15.04 -15.89 -12.95
N ASN A 124 -15.85 -16.94 -12.85
CA ASN A 124 -16.42 -17.60 -14.03
C ASN A 124 -17.48 -16.76 -14.73
N SER A 125 -17.95 -15.68 -14.10
CA SER A 125 -18.88 -14.72 -14.69
C SER A 125 -18.16 -13.63 -15.51
N LEU A 126 -16.83 -13.54 -15.41
CA LEU A 126 -16.04 -12.57 -16.16
C LEU A 126 -15.82 -13.00 -17.61
N SER A 127 -15.72 -12.01 -18.49
CA SER A 127 -15.30 -12.19 -19.87
C SER A 127 -13.93 -12.87 -19.94
N ARG A 128 -13.77 -13.85 -20.85
CA ARG A 128 -12.52 -14.63 -20.98
C ARG A 128 -11.30 -13.78 -21.36
N SER A 129 -11.51 -12.68 -22.07
CA SER A 129 -10.44 -11.78 -22.51
C SER A 129 -10.95 -10.35 -22.54
N TYR A 130 -10.28 -9.48 -21.80
CA TYR A 130 -10.43 -8.03 -21.81
C TYR A 130 -9.16 -7.41 -21.23
N PHE A 131 -8.97 -6.12 -21.47
CA PHE A 131 -7.88 -5.36 -20.88
C PHE A 131 -8.17 -5.12 -19.40
N LYS A 132 -7.37 -5.74 -18.52
CA LYS A 132 -7.57 -5.73 -17.05
C LYS A 132 -7.31 -4.37 -16.41
N ASP A 133 -6.43 -3.57 -17.02
CA ASP A 133 -6.06 -2.24 -16.54
C ASP A 133 -6.95 -1.15 -17.19
N ARG A 134 -8.12 -1.53 -17.73
CA ARG A 134 -9.06 -0.58 -18.33
C ARG A 134 -9.75 0.21 -17.21
N ALA A 135 -9.93 1.51 -17.38
CA ALA A 135 -10.74 2.32 -16.47
C ALA A 135 -12.22 1.89 -16.47
N HIS A 136 -12.93 2.26 -15.40
CA HIS A 136 -14.40 2.11 -15.23
C HIS A 136 -14.91 0.66 -15.21
N ILE A 137 -14.08 -0.29 -14.77
CA ILE A 137 -14.47 -1.70 -14.57
C ILE A 137 -14.30 -2.16 -13.12
N GLN A 138 -14.35 -1.26 -12.16
CA GLN A 138 -14.23 -1.55 -10.72
C GLN A 138 -15.57 -1.88 -10.03
N SER A 139 -16.71 -1.49 -10.62
CA SER A 139 -18.03 -1.57 -9.98
C SER A 139 -18.86 -2.80 -10.37
N LEU A 140 -19.83 -3.17 -9.52
CA LEU A 140 -20.81 -4.22 -9.84
C LEU A 140 -21.67 -3.89 -11.07
N PHE A 141 -21.84 -2.60 -11.39
CA PHE A 141 -22.50 -2.19 -12.63
C PHE A 141 -21.73 -2.73 -13.84
N SER A 142 -20.40 -2.62 -13.84
CA SER A 142 -19.53 -3.16 -14.90
C SER A 142 -19.58 -4.68 -14.98
N LEU A 143 -19.64 -5.37 -13.82
CA LEU A 143 -19.84 -6.82 -13.77
C LEU A 143 -21.16 -7.23 -14.45
N ILE A 144 -22.28 -6.60 -14.09
CA ILE A 144 -23.61 -7.01 -14.57
C ILE A 144 -23.86 -6.61 -16.02
N THR A 145 -23.41 -5.43 -16.43
CA THR A 145 -23.64 -4.91 -17.79
C THR A 145 -22.58 -5.36 -18.78
N GLY A 146 -21.32 -5.46 -18.35
CA GLY A 146 -20.17 -5.70 -19.20
C GLY A 146 -19.39 -6.99 -18.91
N THR A 147 -19.68 -7.71 -17.82
CA THR A 147 -18.94 -8.91 -17.37
C THR A 147 -17.44 -8.68 -17.22
N LYS A 148 -17.04 -7.48 -16.79
CA LYS A 148 -15.64 -7.08 -16.63
C LYS A 148 -15.45 -6.54 -15.23
N LEU A 149 -14.34 -6.93 -14.61
CA LEU A 149 -13.88 -6.37 -13.36
C LEU A 149 -12.37 -6.13 -13.41
N ASP A 150 -11.85 -5.12 -12.74
CA ASP A 150 -10.41 -5.05 -12.43
C ASP A 150 -10.08 -5.96 -11.22
N SER A 151 -8.80 -6.00 -10.82
CA SER A 151 -8.35 -6.92 -9.77
C SER A 151 -9.08 -6.69 -8.43
N SER A 152 -9.06 -5.45 -7.93
CA SER A 152 -9.68 -5.12 -6.64
C SER A 152 -11.21 -5.13 -6.71
N GLY A 153 -11.80 -4.81 -7.87
CA GLY A 153 -13.22 -4.95 -8.15
C GLY A 153 -13.72 -6.39 -8.03
N VAL A 154 -12.92 -7.40 -8.41
CA VAL A 154 -13.25 -8.81 -8.16
C VAL A 154 -13.31 -9.11 -6.67
N ALA A 155 -12.31 -8.68 -5.88
CA ALA A 155 -12.31 -8.89 -4.44
C ALA A 155 -13.54 -8.23 -3.77
N PHE A 156 -13.84 -7.00 -4.16
CA PHE A 156 -15.04 -6.28 -3.70
C PHE A 156 -16.34 -7.00 -4.08
N ALA A 157 -16.44 -7.49 -5.33
CA ALA A 157 -17.62 -8.22 -5.79
C ALA A 157 -17.85 -9.53 -5.03
N VAL A 158 -16.77 -10.21 -4.61
CA VAL A 158 -16.86 -11.40 -3.74
C VAL A 158 -17.42 -11.03 -2.37
N VAL A 159 -16.98 -9.93 -1.76
CA VAL A 159 -17.51 -9.45 -0.47
C VAL A 159 -18.99 -9.08 -0.59
N ALA A 160 -19.38 -8.33 -1.63
CA ALA A 160 -20.78 -8.00 -1.88
C ALA A 160 -21.66 -9.25 -2.11
N ALA A 161 -21.15 -10.24 -2.85
CA ALA A 161 -21.83 -11.51 -3.05
C ALA A 161 -22.00 -12.30 -1.75
N CYS A 162 -20.97 -12.30 -0.88
CA CYS A 162 -21.04 -12.90 0.46
C CYS A 162 -22.11 -12.19 1.32
N GLN A 163 -22.18 -10.86 1.28
CA GLN A 163 -23.22 -10.09 1.98
C GLN A 163 -24.63 -10.48 1.50
N VAL A 164 -24.84 -10.64 0.18
CA VAL A 164 -26.11 -11.08 -0.41
C VAL A 164 -26.57 -12.46 0.09
N LEU A 165 -25.61 -13.33 0.41
CA LEU A 165 -25.82 -14.67 0.98
C LEU A 165 -25.97 -14.66 2.52
N GLY A 166 -25.84 -13.51 3.17
CA GLY A 166 -25.90 -13.38 4.64
C GLY A 166 -24.66 -13.90 5.36
N LEU A 167 -23.50 -13.78 4.71
CA LEU A 167 -22.18 -14.14 5.25
C LEU A 167 -21.51 -12.87 5.81
N ASN A 168 -21.95 -12.46 6.99
CA ASN A 168 -21.54 -11.19 7.57
C ASN A 168 -20.09 -11.19 8.11
N ASP A 169 -19.46 -12.36 8.23
CA ASP A 169 -18.08 -12.50 8.70
C ASP A 169 -17.04 -12.29 7.59
N VAL A 170 -17.45 -12.29 6.32
CA VAL A 170 -16.55 -12.08 5.17
C VAL A 170 -16.39 -10.59 4.92
N HIS A 171 -15.14 -10.13 4.96
CA HIS A 171 -14.79 -8.72 4.78
C HIS A 171 -13.63 -8.54 3.80
N LEU A 172 -13.53 -7.33 3.26
CA LEU A 172 -12.43 -6.94 2.39
C LEU A 172 -11.14 -6.75 3.19
N ALA A 173 -10.03 -7.18 2.62
CA ALA A 173 -8.70 -6.85 3.09
C ALA A 173 -7.93 -6.14 1.99
N LEU A 174 -7.26 -5.05 2.35
CA LEU A 174 -6.57 -4.16 1.41
C LEU A 174 -5.13 -3.94 1.87
N SER A 175 -4.20 -4.22 0.98
CA SER A 175 -2.87 -3.62 1.02
C SER A 175 -2.87 -2.31 0.23
N GLU A 176 -1.68 -1.80 -0.08
CA GLU A 176 -1.52 -0.61 -0.91
C GLU A 176 -1.67 -0.89 -2.42
N ASP A 177 -1.55 -2.15 -2.87
CA ASP A 177 -1.63 -2.53 -4.30
C ASP A 177 -2.37 -3.86 -4.59
N HIS A 178 -2.97 -4.46 -3.57
CA HIS A 178 -3.68 -5.73 -3.72
C HIS A 178 -4.84 -5.88 -2.74
N ALA A 179 -5.83 -6.69 -3.13
CA ALA A 179 -7.06 -6.91 -2.38
C ALA A 179 -7.40 -8.40 -2.29
N TRP A 180 -7.81 -8.85 -1.11
CA TRP A 180 -8.27 -10.21 -0.85
C TRP A 180 -9.40 -10.18 0.19
N VAL A 181 -9.82 -11.34 0.72
CA VAL A 181 -10.86 -11.39 1.76
C VAL A 181 -10.33 -11.99 3.06
N ILE A 182 -10.86 -11.46 4.16
CA ILE A 182 -10.74 -12.03 5.50
C ILE A 182 -12.10 -12.60 5.94
N PHE A 183 -12.08 -13.67 6.73
CA PHE A 183 -13.29 -14.30 7.22
C PHE A 183 -13.05 -15.10 8.51
N GLY A 184 -14.10 -15.73 9.03
CA GLY A 184 -14.04 -16.48 10.28
C GLY A 184 -14.04 -15.59 11.52
N LYS A 185 -13.75 -16.16 12.68
CA LYS A 185 -13.75 -15.44 13.95
C LYS A 185 -12.72 -14.30 13.90
N ASN A 186 -13.18 -13.06 14.10
CA ASN A 186 -12.34 -11.85 14.10
C ASN A 186 -11.53 -11.59 12.81
N GLY A 187 -11.85 -12.23 11.67
CA GLY A 187 -11.06 -12.09 10.45
C GLY A 187 -9.64 -12.67 10.58
N GLU A 188 -9.53 -13.83 11.25
CA GLU A 188 -8.28 -14.58 11.42
C GLU A 188 -7.90 -15.37 10.15
N GLU A 189 -8.88 -15.78 9.34
CA GLU A 189 -8.63 -16.48 8.09
C GLU A 189 -8.55 -15.50 6.91
N THR A 190 -7.64 -15.78 5.98
CA THR A 190 -7.46 -15.00 4.73
C THR A 190 -7.61 -15.91 3.52
N ALA A 191 -8.25 -15.43 2.45
CA ALA A 191 -8.26 -16.11 1.17
C ALA A 191 -8.02 -15.13 0.03
N GLU A 192 -7.07 -15.47 -0.85
CA GLU A 192 -6.93 -14.86 -2.15
C GLU A 192 -8.19 -15.13 -2.99
N VAL A 193 -8.72 -14.10 -3.65
CA VAL A 193 -9.96 -14.23 -4.44
C VAL A 193 -9.87 -13.62 -5.83
N THR A 194 -8.75 -12.95 -6.12
CA THR A 194 -8.47 -12.26 -7.39
C THR A 194 -7.04 -12.53 -7.84
N TRP A 195 -6.63 -11.96 -8.96
CA TRP A 195 -5.25 -11.99 -9.45
C TRP A 195 -4.46 -10.76 -8.98
N HIS A 196 -3.14 -10.84 -8.98
CA HIS A 196 -2.27 -9.66 -8.87
C HIS A 196 -1.29 -9.62 -10.05
N GLY A 197 -0.99 -8.41 -10.52
CA GLY A 197 -0.08 -8.18 -11.64
C GLY A 197 -0.44 -8.90 -12.94
N LYS A 198 0.58 -9.21 -13.74
CA LYS A 198 0.47 -9.86 -15.06
C LYS A 198 0.86 -11.34 -15.05
N GLY A 199 1.08 -11.91 -13.85
CA GLY A 199 1.45 -13.31 -13.67
C GLY A 199 0.31 -14.28 -14.01
N ASN A 200 0.68 -15.52 -14.38
CA ASN A 200 -0.27 -16.59 -14.73
C ASN A 200 -0.59 -17.52 -13.54
N GLU A 201 -0.08 -17.24 -12.34
CA GLU A 201 -0.32 -18.07 -11.16
C GLU A 201 -1.66 -17.73 -10.51
N ASP A 202 -2.60 -18.69 -10.55
CA ASP A 202 -3.86 -18.58 -9.81
C ASP A 202 -3.64 -18.94 -8.35
N ARG A 203 -3.49 -17.91 -7.50
CA ARG A 203 -3.36 -18.07 -6.04
C ARG A 203 -4.72 -18.13 -5.32
N ARG A 204 -5.85 -18.06 -6.02
CA ARG A 204 -7.18 -17.97 -5.39
C ARG A 204 -7.46 -19.16 -4.48
N GLY A 205 -7.95 -18.87 -3.29
CA GLY A 205 -8.24 -19.82 -2.21
C GLY A 205 -7.08 -20.04 -1.24
N GLN A 206 -5.85 -19.63 -1.60
CA GLN A 206 -4.69 -19.72 -0.73
C GLN A 206 -4.70 -18.64 0.35
N THR A 207 -3.90 -18.83 1.39
CA THR A 207 -3.65 -17.84 2.44
C THR A 207 -2.57 -16.85 2.01
N VAL A 208 -2.58 -15.64 2.57
CA VAL A 208 -1.57 -14.59 2.34
C VAL A 208 -0.34 -14.72 3.26
N THR A 209 -0.32 -15.72 4.15
CA THR A 209 0.74 -15.91 5.17
C THR A 209 2.15 -15.99 4.55
N ALA A 210 2.29 -16.58 3.36
CA ALA A 210 3.60 -16.70 2.70
C ALA A 210 4.20 -15.32 2.41
N GLY A 211 3.44 -14.44 1.73
CA GLY A 211 3.90 -13.09 1.39
C GLY A 211 4.10 -12.20 2.63
N VAL A 212 3.31 -12.39 3.68
CA VAL A 212 3.52 -11.72 4.98
C VAL A 212 4.87 -12.13 5.60
N ASN A 213 5.18 -13.43 5.63
CA ASN A 213 6.43 -13.95 6.20
C ASN A 213 7.66 -13.55 5.37
N GLU A 214 7.49 -13.41 4.07
CA GLU A 214 8.50 -12.95 3.12
C GLU A 214 8.82 -11.45 3.25
N LYS A 215 7.98 -10.70 3.98
CA LYS A 215 8.07 -9.24 4.15
C LYS A 215 8.00 -8.51 2.82
N SER A 216 7.15 -8.94 1.89
CA SER A 216 6.88 -8.16 0.69
C SER A 216 5.99 -6.94 1.01
N TRP A 217 6.15 -5.87 0.22
CA TRP A 217 5.33 -4.68 0.37
C TRP A 217 3.86 -4.99 0.04
N LEU A 218 3.62 -5.86 -0.95
CA LEU A 218 2.29 -6.31 -1.36
C LEU A 218 1.39 -6.80 -0.21
N TYR A 219 1.96 -7.38 0.84
CA TYR A 219 1.19 -7.87 2.00
C TYR A 219 1.48 -7.08 3.29
N LEU A 220 2.24 -5.98 3.20
CA LEU A 220 2.52 -5.01 4.27
C LEU A 220 2.95 -5.64 5.60
N LYS A 221 3.75 -6.73 5.57
CA LYS A 221 4.17 -7.51 6.76
C LYS A 221 3.01 -7.91 7.70
N GLY A 222 1.78 -7.98 7.18
CA GLY A 222 0.58 -8.28 7.95
C GLY A 222 -0.17 -7.06 8.50
N SER A 223 0.37 -5.85 8.38
CA SER A 223 -0.27 -4.58 8.76
C SER A 223 -1.16 -4.01 7.66
N TYR A 224 -1.80 -4.88 6.87
CA TYR A 224 -2.79 -4.50 5.88
C TYR A 224 -4.12 -4.11 6.55
N MET A 225 -4.97 -3.42 5.79
CA MET A 225 -6.26 -2.97 6.28
C MET A 225 -7.26 -4.13 6.33
N LYS A 226 -7.86 -4.34 7.50
CA LYS A 226 -8.98 -5.25 7.71
C LYS A 226 -10.27 -4.43 7.73
N CYS A 227 -10.99 -4.39 6.62
CA CYS A 227 -12.14 -3.50 6.49
C CYS A 227 -13.33 -4.00 7.32
N ASP A 228 -14.10 -3.05 7.85
CA ASP A 228 -15.50 -3.27 8.18
C ASP A 228 -16.40 -2.83 7.01
N ARG A 229 -17.72 -2.97 7.14
CA ARG A 229 -18.67 -2.57 6.09
C ARG A 229 -18.57 -1.09 5.72
N ASN A 230 -18.24 -0.23 6.67
CA ASN A 230 -18.11 1.20 6.42
C ASN A 230 -16.82 1.52 5.66
N MET A 231 -15.72 0.84 5.98
CA MET A 231 -14.47 0.90 5.23
C MET A 231 -14.62 0.34 3.81
N GLU A 232 -15.47 -0.67 3.61
CA GLU A 232 -15.80 -1.18 2.27
C GLU A 232 -16.63 -0.18 1.44
N VAL A 233 -17.51 0.59 2.08
CA VAL A 233 -18.16 1.74 1.45
C VAL A 233 -17.14 2.84 1.13
N ALA A 234 -16.20 3.11 2.03
CA ALA A 234 -15.11 4.06 1.75
C ALA A 234 -14.25 3.59 0.56
N PHE A 235 -13.94 2.29 0.47
CA PHE A 235 -13.20 1.71 -0.65
C PHE A 235 -13.92 1.97 -1.99
N MET A 236 -15.21 1.67 -2.11
CA MET A 236 -15.92 1.90 -3.38
C MET A 236 -16.03 3.38 -3.75
N VAL A 237 -16.00 4.28 -2.78
CA VAL A 237 -15.96 5.74 -3.01
C VAL A 237 -14.57 6.17 -3.48
N CYS A 238 -13.50 5.67 -2.88
CA CYS A 238 -12.13 5.87 -3.37
C CYS A 238 -11.91 5.26 -4.77
N ALA A 239 -12.63 4.18 -5.10
CA ALA A 239 -12.56 3.53 -6.39
C ALA A 239 -13.33 4.27 -7.50
N ILE A 240 -14.10 5.33 -7.21
CA ILE A 240 -14.70 6.17 -8.26
C ILE A 240 -13.58 6.69 -9.15
N ASN A 241 -13.73 6.55 -10.47
CA ASN A 241 -12.75 7.03 -11.44
C ASN A 241 -13.34 8.20 -12.22
N PRO A 242 -12.90 9.45 -11.95
CA PRO A 242 -13.39 10.64 -12.63
C PRO A 242 -12.90 10.78 -14.07
N SER A 243 -11.85 10.07 -14.49
CA SER A 243 -11.17 10.32 -15.76
C SER A 243 -12.01 9.95 -16.98
N LEU A 244 -12.11 10.87 -17.93
CA LEU A 244 -12.74 10.65 -19.24
C LEU A 244 -11.73 10.08 -20.24
N ASP A 245 -10.53 10.65 -20.20
CA ASP A 245 -9.37 10.30 -20.99
C ASP A 245 -8.09 10.65 -20.21
N LEU A 246 -6.93 10.63 -20.87
CA LEU A 246 -5.64 10.87 -20.23
C LEU A 246 -5.44 12.30 -19.70
N HIS A 247 -6.29 13.25 -20.10
CA HIS A 247 -6.10 14.69 -19.84
C HIS A 247 -7.33 15.39 -19.28
N THR A 248 -8.46 14.69 -19.18
CA THR A 248 -9.75 15.29 -18.82
C THR A 248 -10.48 14.44 -17.79
N ASP A 249 -10.95 15.06 -16.72
CA ASP A 249 -11.78 14.44 -15.68
C ASP A 249 -13.22 15.01 -15.71
N SER A 250 -14.19 14.23 -15.23
CA SER A 250 -15.54 14.71 -14.95
C SER A 250 -15.56 15.47 -13.63
N SER A 251 -15.89 16.76 -13.71
CA SER A 251 -16.08 17.61 -12.52
C SER A 251 -17.21 17.11 -11.64
N GLU A 252 -18.28 16.54 -12.21
CA GLU A 252 -19.38 15.96 -11.43
C GLU A 252 -18.93 14.74 -10.62
N LEU A 253 -18.07 13.89 -11.17
CA LEU A 253 -17.51 12.74 -10.45
C LEU A 253 -16.45 13.15 -9.43
N LEU A 254 -15.61 14.14 -9.74
CA LEU A 254 -14.70 14.74 -8.76
C LEU A 254 -15.49 15.30 -7.57
N LEU A 255 -16.54 16.09 -7.82
CA LEU A 255 -17.38 16.64 -6.76
C LEU A 255 -18.14 15.54 -6.00
N LEU A 256 -18.65 14.51 -6.68
CA LEU A 256 -19.28 13.36 -6.04
C LEU A 256 -18.29 12.59 -5.15
N GLN A 257 -17.05 12.41 -5.63
CA GLN A 257 -15.95 11.78 -4.92
C GLN A 257 -15.34 12.71 -3.85
N GLN A 258 -15.57 14.02 -3.88
CA GLN A 258 -15.09 14.94 -2.86
C GLN A 258 -16.14 15.12 -1.76
N VAL A 259 -17.37 15.46 -2.12
CA VAL A 259 -18.48 15.67 -1.19
C VAL A 259 -18.76 14.41 -0.35
N ARG A 260 -18.58 13.21 -0.92
CA ARG A 260 -18.81 11.96 -0.19
C ARG A 260 -17.80 11.67 0.91
N PRO A 261 -16.50 11.42 0.66
CA PRO A 261 -15.54 11.20 1.74
C PRO A 261 -15.52 12.40 2.67
N LEU A 262 -15.72 13.63 2.20
CA LEU A 262 -15.73 14.80 3.08
C LEU A 262 -16.98 14.90 4.00
N THR A 263 -18.08 14.22 3.67
CA THR A 263 -19.32 14.15 4.49
C THR A 263 -19.41 12.83 5.27
N LEU A 264 -19.01 11.69 4.67
CA LEU A 264 -18.90 10.36 5.28
C LEU A 264 -17.77 10.27 6.31
N CYS A 265 -16.57 10.72 5.95
CA CYS A 265 -15.40 10.55 6.80
C CYS A 265 -15.55 11.44 8.03
N PHE A 266 -15.82 12.73 7.87
CA PHE A 266 -15.71 13.68 8.99
C PHE A 266 -16.81 13.54 10.05
N CYS A 267 -18.03 13.12 9.70
CA CYS A 267 -19.16 13.13 10.64
C CYS A 267 -19.33 11.84 11.47
N LEU A 268 -18.70 10.71 11.08
CA LEU A 268 -18.93 9.40 11.70
C LEU A 268 -17.69 8.75 12.36
N GLY A 269 -16.52 9.41 12.35
CA GLY A 269 -15.31 8.88 13.01
C GLY A 269 -14.66 7.66 12.33
N LEU A 270 -15.13 7.31 11.13
CA LEU A 270 -14.73 6.12 10.36
C LEU A 270 -13.34 6.26 9.69
N HIS A 271 -12.75 7.45 9.72
CA HIS A 271 -11.53 7.84 8.99
C HIS A 271 -10.22 7.59 9.75
N THR A 272 -10.24 7.10 10.98
CA THR A 272 -8.97 6.90 11.72
C THR A 272 -8.13 5.75 11.18
N ARG A 273 -8.71 4.85 10.36
CA ARG A 273 -8.06 3.59 9.93
C ARG A 273 -7.94 3.44 8.42
N TYR A 274 -8.17 4.48 7.61
CA TYR A 274 -7.97 4.40 6.16
C TYR A 274 -7.02 5.52 5.67
N PRO A 275 -5.69 5.28 5.72
CA PRO A 275 -4.69 6.27 5.34
C PRO A 275 -4.83 6.78 3.89
N MET A 276 -4.96 5.86 2.91
CA MET A 276 -5.05 6.24 1.49
C MET A 276 -6.31 7.05 1.17
N ALA A 277 -7.46 6.72 1.77
CA ALA A 277 -8.68 7.51 1.60
C ALA A 277 -8.54 8.96 2.10
N MET A 278 -7.77 9.18 3.18
CA MET A 278 -7.44 10.54 3.63
C MET A 278 -6.46 11.23 2.67
N GLY A 279 -5.51 10.50 2.09
CA GLY A 279 -4.63 11.02 1.03
C GLY A 279 -5.40 11.51 -0.18
N THR A 280 -6.29 10.68 -0.73
CA THR A 280 -7.18 11.05 -1.85
C THR A 280 -8.06 12.26 -1.50
N LEU A 281 -8.61 12.30 -0.29
CA LEU A 281 -9.43 13.43 0.16
C LEU A 281 -8.64 14.73 0.22
N ALA A 282 -7.41 14.66 0.72
CA ALA A 282 -6.53 15.82 0.79
C ALA A 282 -6.16 16.32 -0.62
N ASP A 283 -5.89 15.41 -1.56
CA ASP A 283 -5.63 15.78 -2.96
C ASP A 283 -6.84 16.45 -3.63
N LEU A 284 -8.06 15.98 -3.35
CA LEU A 284 -9.29 16.61 -3.86
C LEU A 284 -9.51 17.99 -3.26
N GLU A 285 -9.33 18.16 -1.94
CA GLU A 285 -9.41 19.46 -1.28
C GLU A 285 -8.31 20.43 -1.71
N ASP A 286 -7.15 19.92 -2.16
CA ASP A 286 -6.05 20.72 -2.70
C ASP A 286 -6.39 21.28 -4.09
N GLN A 287 -7.10 20.49 -4.91
CA GLN A 287 -7.52 20.88 -6.26
C GLN A 287 -8.72 21.83 -6.24
N GLU A 288 -9.77 21.50 -5.48
CA GLU A 288 -11.00 22.31 -5.38
C GLU A 288 -11.41 22.53 -3.91
N PRO A 289 -10.81 23.51 -3.19
CA PRO A 289 -11.06 23.69 -1.77
C PRO A 289 -12.53 24.01 -1.42
N ILE A 290 -13.14 23.25 -0.51
CA ILE A 290 -14.50 23.56 -0.04
C ILE A 290 -14.44 24.56 1.13
N PRO A 291 -15.15 25.70 1.07
CA PRO A 291 -15.13 26.71 2.14
C PRO A 291 -15.49 26.15 3.52
N GLY A 292 -14.66 26.45 4.53
CA GLY A 292 -14.88 26.02 5.92
C GLY A 292 -14.41 24.60 6.25
N LYS A 293 -13.75 23.91 5.31
CA LYS A 293 -13.19 22.57 5.52
C LYS A 293 -11.74 22.63 5.99
N GLU A 294 -11.25 21.47 6.44
CA GLU A 294 -9.91 21.35 7.02
C GLU A 294 -8.82 21.51 5.96
N ASN A 295 -7.70 22.12 6.32
CA ASN A 295 -6.56 22.32 5.42
C ASN A 295 -6.02 20.96 4.89
N PRO A 296 -5.78 20.80 3.58
CA PRO A 296 -5.24 19.57 2.98
C PRO A 296 -3.99 19.02 3.69
N LEU A 297 -3.07 19.89 4.10
CA LEU A 297 -1.86 19.50 4.83
C LEU A 297 -2.20 18.78 6.15
N LYS A 298 -3.21 19.24 6.88
CA LYS A 298 -3.64 18.58 8.12
C LYS A 298 -4.24 17.21 7.85
N ILE A 299 -4.93 17.04 6.72
CA ILE A 299 -5.52 15.76 6.32
C ILE A 299 -4.40 14.77 5.95
N HIS A 300 -3.38 15.17 5.18
CA HIS A 300 -2.20 14.33 4.91
C HIS A 300 -1.47 13.92 6.20
N LEU A 301 -1.27 14.84 7.14
CA LEU A 301 -0.64 14.52 8.43
C LEU A 301 -1.48 13.55 9.26
N LYS A 302 -2.82 13.61 9.18
CA LYS A 302 -3.71 12.61 9.78
C LYS A 302 -3.58 11.25 9.09
N ALA A 303 -3.38 11.21 7.78
CA ALA A 303 -3.11 9.98 7.04
C ALA A 303 -1.84 9.27 7.55
N VAL A 304 -0.76 10.02 7.70
CA VAL A 304 0.50 9.52 8.28
C VAL A 304 0.29 9.05 9.72
N SER A 305 -0.40 9.85 10.54
CA SER A 305 -0.69 9.47 11.94
C SER A 305 -1.54 8.20 12.04
N SER A 306 -2.48 8.00 11.12
CA SER A 306 -3.29 6.78 11.03
C SER A 306 -2.43 5.56 10.73
N ALA A 307 -1.53 5.65 9.74
CA ALA A 307 -0.57 4.59 9.43
C ALA A 307 0.31 4.23 10.64
N GLN A 308 0.84 5.23 11.33
CA GLN A 308 1.65 5.03 12.53
C GLN A 308 0.87 4.35 13.67
N LYS A 309 -0.37 4.79 13.90
CA LYS A 309 -1.17 4.34 15.05
C LYS A 309 -1.81 2.97 14.85
N HIS A 310 -2.27 2.67 13.64
CA HIS A 310 -3.10 1.50 13.36
C HIS A 310 -2.39 0.41 12.57
N TYR A 311 -1.29 0.75 11.90
CA TYR A 311 -0.60 -0.12 10.95
C TYR A 311 0.92 -0.16 11.17
N ASN A 312 1.35 0.05 12.42
CA ASN A 312 2.76 -0.01 12.85
C ASN A 312 3.73 0.85 12.03
N ASN A 313 3.22 1.91 11.38
CA ASN A 313 3.97 2.72 10.43
C ASN A 313 4.55 1.94 9.25
N GLU A 314 3.83 0.94 8.74
CA GLU A 314 4.30 0.07 7.66
C GLU A 314 3.71 0.42 6.28
N HIS A 315 2.97 1.52 6.16
CA HIS A 315 2.36 2.02 4.91
C HIS A 315 3.24 3.10 4.27
N ILE A 316 3.34 3.10 2.94
CA ILE A 316 4.23 3.98 2.16
C ILE A 316 3.48 5.16 1.55
N TYR A 317 2.30 4.92 0.96
CA TYR A 317 1.54 5.95 0.26
C TYR A 317 1.15 7.16 1.11
N PRO A 318 0.89 7.07 2.44
CA PRO A 318 0.63 8.26 3.24
C PRO A 318 1.75 9.30 3.18
N TYR A 319 3.01 8.84 3.12
CA TYR A 319 4.17 9.70 2.95
C TYR A 319 4.33 10.16 1.49
N MET A 320 4.00 9.32 0.51
CA MET A 320 4.01 9.70 -0.91
C MET A 320 2.99 10.79 -1.22
N TYR A 321 1.77 10.70 -0.70
CA TYR A 321 0.74 11.74 -0.80
C TYR A 321 1.23 13.07 -0.20
N LEU A 322 1.79 13.03 1.01
CA LEU A 322 2.33 14.21 1.67
C LEU A 322 3.49 14.84 0.87
N ALA A 323 4.38 14.01 0.33
CA ALA A 323 5.48 14.46 -0.52
C ALA A 323 4.97 15.10 -1.82
N GLY A 324 3.96 14.50 -2.46
CA GLY A 324 3.30 15.03 -3.64
C GLY A 324 2.66 16.40 -3.39
N PHE A 325 1.97 16.58 -2.27
CA PHE A 325 1.43 17.87 -1.83
C PHE A 325 2.54 18.92 -1.71
N HIS A 326 3.62 18.62 -0.99
CA HIS A 326 4.75 19.54 -0.84
C HIS A 326 5.45 19.84 -2.15
N TYR A 327 5.57 18.87 -3.06
CA TYR A 327 6.13 19.03 -4.40
C TYR A 327 5.30 20.02 -5.24
N ARG A 328 3.97 19.85 -5.30
CA ARG A 328 3.06 20.78 -6.00
C ARG A 328 3.14 22.20 -5.45
N HIS A 329 3.34 22.34 -4.13
CA HIS A 329 3.51 23.63 -3.45
C HIS A 329 4.95 24.16 -3.42
N ARG A 330 5.87 23.54 -4.17
CA ARG A 330 7.29 23.94 -4.25
C ARG A 330 8.01 24.01 -2.89
N SER A 331 7.54 23.23 -1.91
CA SER A 331 8.13 23.11 -0.57
C SER A 331 9.23 22.05 -0.58
N VAL A 332 10.38 22.38 -1.18
CA VAL A 332 11.47 21.42 -1.48
C VAL A 332 11.94 20.63 -0.25
N ARG A 333 12.19 21.31 0.87
CA ARG A 333 12.67 20.65 2.11
C ARG A 333 11.69 19.61 2.63
N GLU A 334 10.41 19.97 2.73
CA GLU A 334 9.38 19.08 3.27
C GLU A 334 9.02 17.94 2.28
N ALA A 335 9.14 18.17 0.97
CA ALA A 335 9.00 17.11 -0.04
C ALA A 335 10.13 16.08 0.11
N LEU A 336 11.39 16.53 0.16
CA LEU A 336 12.55 15.65 0.39
C LEU A 336 12.45 14.90 1.72
N ARG A 337 11.99 15.57 2.77
CA ARG A 337 11.74 14.94 4.07
C ARG A 337 10.71 13.82 3.97
N SER A 338 9.58 14.07 3.32
CA SER A 338 8.49 13.11 3.21
C SER A 338 8.90 11.88 2.38
N TRP A 339 9.62 12.07 1.27
CA TRP A 339 10.21 10.94 0.52
C TRP A 339 11.25 10.17 1.34
N ALA A 340 12.08 10.86 2.14
CA ALA A 340 13.03 10.21 3.02
C ALA A 340 12.34 9.40 4.13
N GLU A 341 11.20 9.85 4.64
CA GLU A 341 10.37 9.11 5.60
C GLU A 341 9.71 7.89 4.92
N ALA A 342 9.22 8.02 3.67
CA ALA A 342 8.73 6.89 2.88
C ALA A 342 9.81 5.81 2.68
N ALA A 343 11.02 6.21 2.30
CA ALA A 343 12.14 5.29 2.13
C ALA A 343 12.56 4.61 3.44
N GLN A 344 12.42 5.30 4.57
CA GLN A 344 12.67 4.70 5.89
C GLN A 344 11.65 3.65 6.29
N VAL A 345 10.40 3.76 5.84
CA VAL A 345 9.44 2.67 6.03
C VAL A 345 9.77 1.50 5.09
N MET A 346 10.14 1.81 3.84
CA MET A 346 10.47 0.79 2.83
C MET A 346 11.70 -0.06 3.20
N GLN A 347 12.65 0.50 3.96
CA GLN A 347 13.91 -0.17 4.30
C GLN A 347 13.76 -1.52 5.03
N ASP A 348 12.62 -1.74 5.70
CA ASP A 348 12.34 -2.95 6.49
C ASP A 348 11.57 -4.03 5.70
N TYR A 349 11.34 -3.79 4.40
CA TYR A 349 10.75 -4.74 3.47
C TYR A 349 11.82 -5.47 2.66
N ASN A 350 11.42 -6.56 2.01
CA ASN A 350 12.19 -7.22 0.96
C ASN A 350 11.48 -6.96 -0.37
N TYR A 351 12.23 -6.58 -1.40
CA TYR A 351 11.73 -6.35 -2.75
C TYR A 351 11.46 -7.67 -3.47
N PHE A 352 10.20 -7.89 -3.83
CA PHE A 352 9.78 -8.96 -4.73
C PHE A 352 9.33 -8.40 -6.07
N ARG A 353 9.31 -9.26 -7.09
CA ARG A 353 8.86 -8.88 -8.44
C ARG A 353 7.41 -8.38 -8.48
N GLU A 354 6.58 -8.79 -7.52
CA GLU A 354 5.20 -8.34 -7.39
C GLU A 354 5.10 -6.93 -6.79
N ASP A 355 6.15 -6.41 -6.16
CA ASP A 355 6.23 -5.03 -5.66
C ASP A 355 6.65 -4.05 -6.78
N GLU A 356 6.36 -4.37 -8.05
CA GLU A 356 6.77 -3.58 -9.22
C GLU A 356 6.21 -2.15 -9.16
N GLU A 357 5.01 -1.97 -8.61
CA GLU A 357 4.35 -0.67 -8.58
C GLU A 357 5.07 0.32 -7.67
N ILE A 358 5.38 -0.08 -6.43
CA ILE A 358 6.15 0.80 -5.53
C ILE A 358 7.60 0.97 -5.98
N TYR A 359 8.17 -0.01 -6.69
CA TYR A 359 9.47 0.16 -7.33
C TYR A 359 9.43 1.27 -8.38
N LYS A 360 8.42 1.32 -9.25
CA LYS A 360 8.27 2.39 -10.25
C LYS A 360 8.13 3.76 -9.61
N GLU A 361 7.32 3.87 -8.55
CA GLU A 361 7.16 5.12 -7.79
C GLU A 361 8.50 5.64 -7.27
N PHE A 362 9.26 4.80 -6.54
CA PHE A 362 10.59 5.20 -6.07
C PHE A 362 11.56 5.50 -7.21
N PHE A 363 11.47 4.75 -8.31
CA PHE A 363 12.30 4.97 -9.50
C PHE A 363 12.01 6.33 -10.13
N ASP A 364 10.75 6.67 -10.36
CA ASP A 364 10.34 7.94 -10.97
C ASP A 364 10.66 9.11 -10.03
N ILE A 365 10.45 8.96 -8.72
CA ILE A 365 10.83 9.96 -7.72
C ILE A 365 12.34 10.24 -7.78
N ALA A 366 13.17 9.20 -7.80
CA ALA A 366 14.62 9.33 -7.74
C ALA A 366 15.25 9.80 -9.06
N ASN A 367 14.66 9.42 -10.20
CA ASN A 367 15.26 9.61 -11.53
C ASN A 367 14.60 10.71 -12.35
N ASP A 368 13.41 11.18 -11.97
CA ASP A 368 12.73 12.29 -12.65
C ASP A 368 12.33 13.40 -11.67
N VAL A 369 11.48 13.10 -10.68
CA VAL A 369 10.85 14.14 -9.83
C VAL A 369 11.88 14.92 -9.02
N ILE A 370 12.76 14.24 -8.26
CA ILE A 370 13.80 14.90 -7.45
C ILE A 370 14.79 15.66 -8.37
N PRO A 371 15.38 15.05 -9.42
CA PRO A 371 16.26 15.78 -10.33
C PRO A 371 15.63 17.03 -10.95
N THR A 372 14.35 16.94 -11.35
CA THR A 372 13.60 18.06 -11.90
C THR A 372 13.37 19.15 -10.85
N LEU A 373 12.93 18.78 -9.64
CA LEU A 373 12.73 19.71 -8.52
C LEU A 373 14.02 20.47 -8.17
N LEU A 374 15.15 19.76 -8.06
CA LEU A 374 16.45 20.38 -7.74
C LEU A 374 16.95 21.26 -8.88
N LYS A 375 16.70 20.89 -10.14
CA LYS A 375 17.04 21.71 -11.31
C LYS A 375 16.24 23.01 -11.32
N GLU A 376 14.92 22.94 -11.12
CA GLU A 376 14.05 24.13 -11.05
C GLU A 376 14.46 25.05 -9.90
N THR A 377 14.80 24.47 -8.73
CA THR A 377 15.29 25.20 -7.57
C THR A 377 16.61 25.93 -7.86
N ALA A 378 17.54 25.28 -8.57
CA ALA A 378 18.79 25.90 -8.99
C ALA A 378 18.56 27.05 -10.00
N THR A 379 17.69 26.86 -10.99
CA THR A 379 17.37 27.93 -11.96
C THR A 379 16.69 29.14 -11.32
N ALA A 380 15.84 28.90 -10.31
CA ALA A 380 15.23 29.97 -9.53
C ALA A 380 16.26 30.75 -8.69
N ALA A 381 17.35 30.09 -8.27
CA ALA A 381 18.45 30.72 -7.55
C ALA A 381 19.40 31.53 -8.45
N GLU A 382 19.57 31.11 -9.71
CA GLU A 382 20.44 31.73 -10.71
C GLU A 382 19.80 32.89 -11.49
N SER A 383 18.50 33.15 -11.32
CA SER A 383 17.78 34.24 -11.99
C SER A 383 17.51 35.46 -11.09
N PRO A 384 18.53 36.19 -10.60
CA PRO A 384 18.31 37.47 -9.95
C PRO A 384 18.12 38.56 -11.03
N GLY A 385 16.89 38.71 -11.53
CA GLY A 385 16.42 39.88 -12.27
C GLY A 385 17.32 40.42 -13.40
N GLU A 386 17.13 39.94 -14.62
CA GLU A 386 17.43 40.72 -15.83
C GLU A 386 16.12 41.04 -16.56
N GLY A 387 15.62 42.26 -16.37
CA GLY A 387 14.53 42.81 -17.18
C GLY A 387 13.70 43.92 -16.53
N GLY A 388 14.11 45.18 -16.75
CA GLY A 388 13.16 46.29 -16.89
C GLY A 388 13.23 47.37 -15.81
N GLU A 389 13.92 48.47 -16.13
CA GLU A 389 13.64 49.78 -15.55
C GLU A 389 12.14 50.12 -15.69
N GLY A 390 11.51 50.50 -14.57
CA GLY A 390 10.28 51.29 -14.53
C GLY A 390 8.96 50.53 -14.57
N THR A 391 8.42 50.18 -13.39
CA THR A 391 7.06 50.57 -12.96
C THR A 391 6.81 50.13 -11.52
N GLU A 392 6.27 51.05 -10.71
CA GLU A 392 5.84 50.83 -9.34
C GLU A 392 4.64 49.87 -9.30
N GLY A 393 4.70 48.83 -8.47
CA GLY A 393 3.51 48.07 -8.06
C GLY A 393 3.76 46.63 -7.60
N GLY A 394 3.66 46.40 -6.28
CA GLY A 394 3.02 45.19 -5.75
C GLY A 394 3.90 44.01 -5.32
N ASP A 395 4.38 44.11 -4.09
CA ASP A 395 5.04 43.08 -3.27
C ASP A 395 4.14 41.83 -3.05
N LYS A 396 4.39 40.71 -3.77
CA LYS A 396 3.84 39.37 -3.44
C LYS A 396 4.75 38.16 -3.76
N ASP A 397 5.80 38.29 -4.58
CA ASP A 397 6.63 37.15 -5.01
C ASP A 397 8.04 37.05 -4.39
N GLN A 398 8.48 38.04 -3.60
CA GLN A 398 9.80 38.00 -2.94
C GLN A 398 10.04 36.86 -1.93
N PRO A 399 9.07 36.40 -1.09
CA PRO A 399 9.37 35.38 -0.08
C PRO A 399 9.60 33.97 -0.66
N LYS A 400 9.05 33.68 -1.85
CA LYS A 400 9.22 32.36 -2.49
C LYS A 400 10.58 32.21 -3.19
N GLN A 401 11.14 33.30 -3.72
CA GLN A 401 12.46 33.31 -4.37
C GLN A 401 13.61 33.12 -3.38
N ALA A 402 13.55 33.76 -2.21
CA ALA A 402 14.54 33.57 -1.14
C ALA A 402 14.50 32.14 -0.55
N ALA A 403 13.31 31.54 -0.44
CA ALA A 403 13.15 30.17 0.05
C ALA A 403 13.74 29.10 -0.91
N ALA A 404 13.73 29.34 -2.23
CA ALA A 404 14.29 28.44 -3.22
C ALA A 404 15.83 28.39 -3.18
N VAL A 405 16.50 29.55 -3.13
CA VAL A 405 17.95 29.64 -2.90
C VAL A 405 18.35 28.95 -1.59
N SER A 406 17.49 29.07 -0.57
CA SER A 406 17.73 28.49 0.74
C SER A 406 17.77 26.95 0.75
N ALA A 407 17.01 26.26 -0.11
CA ALA A 407 16.89 24.80 -0.01
C ALA A 407 18.15 24.04 -0.45
N LEU A 408 18.85 24.50 -1.50
CA LEU A 408 20.13 23.91 -1.94
C LEU A 408 21.31 24.29 -1.05
N GLN A 409 21.15 25.34 -0.24
CA GLN A 409 22.11 25.79 0.77
C GLN A 409 21.84 25.19 2.16
N ASP A 410 20.71 24.51 2.34
CA ASP A 410 20.30 23.87 3.59
C ASP A 410 20.88 22.44 3.72
N PRO A 411 21.74 22.17 4.72
CA PRO A 411 22.27 20.84 4.96
C PRO A 411 21.19 19.80 5.31
N GLU A 412 20.02 20.20 5.84
CA GLU A 412 18.90 19.28 6.11
C GLU A 412 18.31 18.71 4.82
N CYS A 413 18.16 19.51 3.76
CA CYS A 413 17.71 19.03 2.45
C CYS A 413 18.66 17.96 1.89
N PHE A 414 19.97 18.20 2.01
CA PHE A 414 20.98 17.21 1.61
C PHE A 414 20.89 15.94 2.47
N ALA A 415 20.71 16.08 3.78
CA ALA A 415 20.53 14.95 4.69
C ALA A 415 19.28 14.12 4.36
N HIS A 416 18.15 14.75 4.00
CA HIS A 416 16.96 14.05 3.54
C HIS A 416 17.21 13.27 2.25
N LEU A 417 17.89 13.87 1.26
CA LEU A 417 18.27 13.15 0.04
C LEU A 417 19.13 11.91 0.35
N LEU A 418 20.08 12.03 1.27
CA LEU A 418 20.92 10.89 1.67
C LEU A 418 20.11 9.80 2.40
N ARG A 419 19.18 10.18 3.30
CA ARG A 419 18.28 9.24 3.98
C ARG A 419 17.34 8.52 3.02
N PHE A 420 16.87 9.21 1.98
CA PHE A 420 16.07 8.61 0.92
C PHE A 420 16.83 7.48 0.21
N TYR A 421 18.05 7.74 -0.25
CA TYR A 421 18.87 6.70 -0.89
C TYR A 421 19.32 5.61 0.08
N ASP A 422 19.55 5.93 1.36
CA ASP A 422 19.88 4.93 2.39
C ASP A 422 18.75 3.94 2.62
N GLY A 423 17.49 4.41 2.72
CA GLY A 423 16.33 3.53 2.84
C GLY A 423 16.17 2.60 1.64
N ILE A 424 16.38 3.10 0.41
CA ILE A 424 16.31 2.29 -0.82
C ILE A 424 17.47 1.29 -0.90
N CYS A 425 18.68 1.69 -0.53
CA CYS A 425 19.82 0.77 -0.45
C CYS A 425 19.56 -0.33 0.57
N LYS A 426 18.96 0.00 1.71
CA LYS A 426 18.65 -0.95 2.76
C LYS A 426 17.51 -1.89 2.37
N TRP A 427 16.49 -1.41 1.66
CA TRP A 427 15.42 -2.22 1.07
C TRP A 427 15.97 -3.32 0.15
N GLU A 428 17.05 -3.05 -0.59
CA GLU A 428 17.69 -4.07 -1.44
C GLU A 428 18.40 -5.17 -0.64
N GLU A 429 18.83 -4.90 0.60
CA GLU A 429 19.57 -5.87 1.42
C GLU A 429 18.67 -7.03 1.88
N GLY A 430 19.01 -8.24 1.47
CA GLY A 430 18.20 -9.44 1.78
C GLY A 430 17.04 -9.67 0.80
N SER A 431 16.85 -8.76 -0.16
CA SER A 431 15.86 -8.92 -1.22
C SER A 431 16.27 -10.01 -2.22
N PRO A 432 15.32 -10.84 -2.71
CA PRO A 432 15.60 -11.86 -3.72
C PRO A 432 15.97 -11.27 -5.09
N THR A 433 15.52 -10.05 -5.38
CA THR A 433 15.81 -9.32 -6.62
C THR A 433 16.51 -8.00 -6.33
N PRO A 434 17.51 -7.60 -7.15
CA PRO A 434 18.16 -6.31 -6.98
C PRO A 434 17.21 -5.16 -7.34
N VAL A 435 17.39 -4.02 -6.65
CA VAL A 435 16.63 -2.78 -6.82
C VAL A 435 17.49 -1.78 -7.62
N LEU A 436 18.73 -1.57 -7.20
CA LEU A 436 19.60 -0.51 -7.70
C LEU A 436 20.41 -0.99 -8.91
N HIS A 437 20.34 -0.22 -9.99
CA HIS A 437 21.12 -0.42 -11.20
C HIS A 437 21.72 0.90 -11.71
N VAL A 438 22.43 0.86 -12.84
CA VAL A 438 23.19 2.02 -13.37
C VAL A 438 22.33 3.26 -13.67
N GLY A 439 21.02 3.10 -13.86
CA GLY A 439 20.07 4.20 -14.04
C GLY A 439 20.04 5.10 -12.82
N TRP A 440 19.72 4.52 -11.65
CA TRP A 440 19.75 5.18 -10.35
C TRP A 440 21.04 5.93 -10.07
N ALA A 441 22.18 5.30 -10.38
CA ALA A 441 23.49 5.85 -10.07
C ALA A 441 23.80 7.14 -10.84
N THR A 442 23.25 7.29 -12.04
CA THR A 442 23.44 8.50 -12.86
C THR A 442 22.70 9.69 -12.24
N TYR A 443 21.44 9.50 -11.85
CA TYR A 443 20.62 10.55 -11.25
C TYR A 443 21.01 10.86 -9.79
N LEU A 444 21.53 9.89 -9.04
CA LEU A 444 22.14 10.15 -7.74
C LEU A 444 23.31 11.14 -7.88
N VAL A 445 24.26 10.87 -8.78
CA VAL A 445 25.42 11.76 -8.99
C VAL A 445 24.96 13.15 -9.44
N GLN A 446 23.97 13.22 -10.33
CA GLN A 446 23.40 14.49 -10.78
C GLN A 446 22.80 15.28 -9.62
N SER A 447 22.01 14.64 -8.77
CA SER A 447 21.36 15.25 -7.61
C SER A 447 22.38 15.70 -6.55
N LEU A 448 23.39 14.86 -6.25
CA LEU A 448 24.48 15.23 -5.34
C LEU A 448 25.25 16.46 -5.83
N SER A 449 25.44 16.58 -7.15
CA SER A 449 26.17 17.70 -7.76
C SER A 449 25.39 19.02 -7.71
N ARG A 450 24.10 19.01 -7.35
CA ARG A 450 23.31 20.23 -7.12
C ARG A 450 23.59 20.90 -5.78
N PHE A 451 24.19 20.18 -4.83
CA PHE A 451 24.57 20.71 -3.53
C PHE A 451 26.06 21.06 -3.51
N ASP A 452 26.36 22.31 -3.16
CA ASP A 452 27.74 22.79 -3.04
C ASP A 452 28.51 21.98 -1.99
N ALA A 453 29.81 21.82 -2.22
CA ALA A 453 30.69 21.08 -1.32
C ALA A 453 30.63 21.59 0.13
N GLN A 454 30.51 22.91 0.32
CA GLN A 454 30.40 23.52 1.64
C GLN A 454 29.12 23.11 2.38
N VAL A 455 28.02 22.89 1.66
CA VAL A 455 26.75 22.42 2.24
C VAL A 455 26.87 20.94 2.59
N ARG A 456 27.40 20.13 1.66
CA ARG A 456 27.58 18.68 1.86
C ARG A 456 28.51 18.35 3.03
N GLN A 457 29.51 19.19 3.29
CA GLN A 457 30.45 19.02 4.41
C GLN A 457 29.87 19.39 5.78
N LYS A 458 28.75 20.13 5.83
CA LYS A 458 28.06 20.45 7.10
C LYS A 458 27.26 19.26 7.65
N VAL A 459 27.00 18.25 6.83
CA VAL A 459 26.31 17.03 7.27
C VAL A 459 27.32 16.05 7.88
N THR A 460 27.09 15.71 9.14
CA THR A 460 27.91 14.73 9.87
C THR A 460 27.31 13.34 9.73
N ILE A 461 28.05 12.43 9.11
CA ILE A 461 27.60 11.06 8.86
C ILE A 461 28.19 10.12 9.93
N ILE A 462 27.30 9.52 10.72
CA ILE A 462 27.65 8.49 11.72
C ILE A 462 27.41 7.11 11.10
N THR A 463 28.39 6.23 11.24
CA THR A 463 28.29 4.82 10.90
C THR A 463 28.36 4.07 12.21
N LYS A 464 27.25 3.44 12.64
CA LYS A 464 27.34 2.49 13.75
C LYS A 464 28.17 1.30 13.25
N GLU A 465 29.35 1.13 13.81
CA GLU A 465 30.08 -0.13 13.68
C GLU A 465 29.25 -1.19 14.41
N PRO A 466 29.17 -2.43 13.88
CA PRO A 466 28.53 -3.51 14.62
C PRO A 466 29.22 -3.63 15.97
N ASP A 467 28.45 -3.57 17.07
CA ASP A 467 28.97 -3.87 18.40
C ASP A 467 29.70 -5.23 18.32
N PRO A 468 30.93 -5.35 18.83
CA PRO A 468 31.59 -6.64 18.90
C PRO A 468 30.66 -7.53 19.71
N GLN A 469 30.11 -8.54 19.04
CA GLN A 469 29.43 -9.64 19.68
C GLN A 469 30.45 -10.22 20.65
N ASP A 470 30.26 -9.99 21.96
CA ASP A 470 31.00 -10.69 23.00
C ASP A 470 30.73 -12.18 22.75
N ASP A 471 31.65 -12.82 22.04
CA ASP A 471 31.79 -14.27 21.99
C ASP A 471 32.13 -14.70 23.42
N ASP A 472 31.08 -14.92 24.22
CA ASP A 472 31.18 -15.71 25.43
C ASP A 472 31.44 -17.16 25.00
N ASP A 473 32.72 -17.44 24.85
CA ASP A 473 33.34 -18.77 24.91
C ASP A 473 32.79 -19.53 26.13
N GLN A 474 31.83 -20.42 25.89
CA GLN A 474 31.65 -21.61 26.72
C GLN A 474 31.89 -22.86 25.89
N SER A 475 33.13 -23.33 26.03
CA SER A 475 33.62 -24.66 25.75
C SER A 475 32.60 -25.76 26.10
N SER A 476 32.24 -26.57 25.11
CA SER A 476 32.00 -28.00 25.34
C SER A 476 32.81 -28.77 24.31
N GLU A 477 34.00 -29.21 24.72
CA GLU A 477 34.75 -30.20 23.98
C GLU A 477 33.93 -31.49 23.89
N ASP A 478 33.66 -31.97 22.67
CA ASP A 478 33.36 -33.38 22.46
C ASP A 478 34.38 -33.97 21.48
N PHE A 479 35.37 -34.63 22.07
CA PHE A 479 36.38 -35.43 21.38
C PHE A 479 35.69 -36.67 20.80
N ARG A 480 35.33 -36.66 19.50
CA ARG A 480 35.35 -37.81 18.58
C ARG A 480 34.71 -37.46 17.23
N GLU A 481 35.56 -37.21 16.22
CA GLU A 481 35.51 -37.90 14.90
C GLU A 481 36.51 -37.27 13.91
N GLY A 482 37.78 -37.49 14.19
CA GLY A 482 38.81 -37.42 13.16
C GLY A 482 38.88 -38.76 12.43
N ARG A 483 38.32 -38.84 11.21
CA ARG A 483 38.90 -39.50 10.00
C ARG A 483 37.82 -39.87 8.97
N ARG A 484 37.82 -39.13 7.85
CA ARG A 484 37.76 -39.58 6.43
C ARG A 484 36.85 -38.68 5.58
N ARG A 485 37.44 -37.62 5.00
CA ARG A 485 36.97 -37.06 3.72
C ARG A 485 37.84 -37.63 2.59
N GLY A 486 37.18 -38.16 1.56
CA GLY A 486 37.72 -38.59 0.28
C GLY A 486 36.57 -38.63 -0.76
N PRO A 487 36.85 -38.50 -2.07
CA PRO A 487 36.28 -37.39 -2.84
C PRO A 487 35.12 -37.76 -3.79
N ARG A 488 34.37 -36.69 -4.11
CA ARG A 488 33.42 -36.48 -5.22
C ARG A 488 33.87 -37.14 -6.53
N ARG A 489 32.99 -37.91 -7.17
CA ARG A 489 33.15 -38.45 -8.53
C ARG A 489 31.89 -38.19 -9.35
N GLU A 490 32.07 -37.52 -10.48
CA GLU A 490 31.09 -37.33 -11.55
C GLU A 490 30.86 -38.62 -12.34
N SER A 491 29.64 -38.85 -12.84
CA SER A 491 29.39 -39.48 -14.16
C SER A 491 27.91 -39.48 -14.57
N LYS A 492 27.62 -38.68 -15.62
CA LYS A 492 26.77 -38.91 -16.82
C LYS A 492 25.52 -39.81 -16.82
N LEU A 493 24.42 -39.19 -17.29
CA LEU A 493 23.52 -39.54 -18.42
C LEU A 493 23.42 -41.00 -18.90
N GLU A 494 22.19 -41.55 -18.95
CA GLU A 494 21.42 -41.82 -20.20
C GLU A 494 20.03 -42.45 -19.89
N ASP A 495 19.00 -41.73 -20.35
CA ASP A 495 17.90 -42.12 -21.25
C ASP A 495 16.89 -43.28 -21.02
N GLN A 496 15.63 -42.92 -21.31
CA GLN A 496 14.49 -43.70 -21.85
C GLN A 496 13.74 -44.70 -20.95
N SER A 497 12.49 -44.36 -20.60
CA SER A 497 11.26 -44.79 -21.32
C SER A 497 9.99 -44.75 -20.45
N SER A 498 8.98 -44.03 -20.93
CA SER A 498 7.55 -44.28 -20.71
C SER A 498 7.01 -44.94 -22.00
N PRO A 499 5.74 -45.43 -22.15
CA PRO A 499 4.56 -45.29 -21.28
C PRO A 499 3.64 -46.55 -21.19
N LEU A 500 2.56 -46.49 -20.40
CA LEU A 500 1.14 -46.68 -20.82
C LEU A 500 0.19 -47.18 -19.70
N SER A 501 -0.79 -46.32 -19.41
CA SER A 501 -2.26 -46.55 -19.42
C SER A 501 -2.97 -47.65 -18.59
N ALA A 502 -4.08 -47.18 -18.00
CA ALA A 502 -5.40 -47.83 -17.84
C ALA A 502 -5.80 -48.43 -16.47
N ALA A 503 -6.69 -47.70 -15.79
CA ALA A 503 -7.81 -48.23 -14.99
C ALA A 503 -8.85 -48.94 -15.91
N PRO A 504 -10.00 -49.51 -15.46
CA PRO A 504 -10.64 -49.45 -14.13
C PRO A 504 -11.29 -50.78 -13.64
N THR A 505 -11.82 -50.81 -12.40
CA THR A 505 -13.21 -51.23 -12.03
C THR A 505 -13.33 -51.61 -10.55
N SER A 506 -14.30 -51.01 -9.86
CA SER A 506 -14.94 -51.48 -8.62
C SER A 506 -16.04 -52.51 -8.98
N PRO A 507 -16.68 -53.28 -8.05
CA PRO A 507 -17.51 -52.72 -6.97
C PRO A 507 -17.64 -53.52 -5.64
N CYS A 508 -17.93 -52.76 -4.57
CA CYS A 508 -18.91 -52.95 -3.49
C CYS A 508 -19.09 -54.32 -2.78
N SER A 509 -18.94 -54.32 -1.44
CA SER A 509 -19.67 -55.23 -0.55
C SER A 509 -19.87 -54.62 0.85
N GLN A 510 -21.14 -54.49 1.25
CA GLN A 510 -21.68 -54.41 2.61
C GLN A 510 -22.94 -55.31 2.59
N PRO A 511 -23.39 -55.93 3.72
CA PRO A 511 -24.11 -55.17 4.76
C PRO A 511 -24.12 -55.71 6.23
N ALA A 512 -24.44 -54.78 7.15
CA ALA A 512 -25.34 -54.80 8.34
C ALA A 512 -25.21 -55.89 9.45
N ALA A 513 -24.93 -55.51 10.72
CA ALA A 513 -25.83 -55.17 11.87
C ALA A 513 -25.88 -56.34 12.91
N VAL A 514 -25.98 -56.22 14.25
CA VAL A 514 -27.06 -55.67 15.12
C VAL A 514 -26.61 -55.68 16.64
N ALA A 515 -27.02 -54.64 17.39
CA ALA A 515 -27.35 -54.48 18.85
C ALA A 515 -26.53 -55.05 20.05
N ALA A 516 -26.35 -54.22 21.10
CA ALA A 516 -27.03 -54.27 22.42
C ALA A 516 -26.20 -53.64 23.60
N GLN A 517 -26.88 -52.89 24.49
CA GLN A 517 -26.42 -52.33 25.79
C GLN A 517 -26.59 -53.36 26.96
N PRO A 518 -26.56 -53.01 28.28
CA PRO A 518 -25.59 -52.31 29.16
C PRO A 518 -25.31 -53.07 30.51
N LYS A 519 -24.39 -52.57 31.37
CA LYS A 519 -24.33 -52.61 32.87
C LYS A 519 -22.89 -52.25 33.35
N LYS A 520 -22.55 -51.89 34.60
CA LYS A 520 -23.01 -51.01 35.70
C LYS A 520 -22.01 -51.25 36.88
N VAL A 521 -21.63 -50.19 37.62
CA VAL A 521 -21.14 -50.15 39.04
C VAL A 521 -19.67 -50.48 39.38
N GLY A 522 -19.04 -49.55 40.12
CA GLY A 522 -17.93 -49.76 41.06
C GLY A 522 -17.54 -48.46 41.78
N GLU A 523 -17.75 -48.39 43.10
CA GLU A 523 -17.64 -47.23 44.01
C GLU A 523 -16.21 -46.83 44.44
N GLY A 524 -16.10 -45.58 44.95
CA GLY A 524 -15.24 -45.18 46.08
C GLY A 524 -14.04 -44.30 45.69
N GLY A 525 -13.76 -43.15 46.29
CA GLY A 525 -14.39 -42.36 47.35
C GLY A 525 -13.55 -41.08 47.61
N LEU A 526 -14.21 -40.07 48.18
CA LEU A 526 -13.69 -39.07 49.14
C LEU A 526 -12.38 -38.30 48.85
N ARG A 527 -12.47 -36.98 48.59
CA ARG A 527 -12.30 -35.92 49.62
C ARG A 527 -12.47 -34.49 49.06
N ARG A 528 -13.27 -33.73 49.82
CA ARG A 528 -13.53 -32.27 49.76
C ARG A 528 -12.28 -31.43 50.08
N ARG A 529 -12.20 -30.22 49.52
CA ARG A 529 -12.50 -28.96 50.27
C ARG A 529 -12.58 -27.73 49.36
N SER A 530 -13.70 -27.04 49.50
CA SER A 530 -13.99 -25.65 49.13
C SER A 530 -14.15 -24.82 50.41
N SER A 531 -13.93 -23.50 50.30
CA SER A 531 -14.53 -22.40 51.09
C SER A 531 -13.78 -21.12 50.72
N GLN A 532 -14.31 -20.04 50.11
CA GLN A 532 -15.53 -19.24 50.29
C GLN A 532 -15.70 -18.52 51.65
N GLY A 533 -15.90 -17.20 51.59
CA GLY A 533 -16.39 -16.27 52.62
C GLY A 533 -15.92 -14.84 52.31
N LEU A 534 -16.67 -13.90 51.72
CA LEU A 534 -17.90 -13.16 52.07
C LEU A 534 -17.83 -12.21 53.29
N ARG A 535 -18.26 -10.94 53.01
CA ARG A 535 -18.83 -9.83 53.85
C ARG A 535 -17.97 -8.56 53.84
N ALA A 536 -18.38 -7.38 53.33
CA ALA A 536 -19.57 -6.51 53.50
C ALA A 536 -19.49 -5.55 54.72
N GLY A 537 -19.64 -4.24 54.49
CA GLY A 537 -20.06 -3.24 55.52
C GLY A 537 -19.40 -1.85 55.45
N ASP A 538 -20.21 -0.82 55.18
CA ASP A 538 -19.95 0.65 55.09
C ASP A 538 -19.52 1.37 56.40
N ILE A 539 -18.97 2.61 56.26
CA ILE A 539 -19.49 3.91 56.78
C ILE A 539 -18.38 5.00 56.98
N GLU A 540 -18.62 6.16 56.33
CA GLU A 540 -18.29 7.60 56.58
C GLU A 540 -16.90 8.15 56.99
N GLY A 541 -16.53 9.28 56.35
CA GLY A 541 -15.72 10.36 56.96
C GLY A 541 -14.86 11.24 56.02
N LYS A 542 -15.40 12.36 55.50
CA LYS A 542 -14.66 13.53 54.95
C LYS A 542 -14.38 14.54 56.11
N PRO A 543 -13.72 15.73 55.96
CA PRO A 543 -12.82 16.28 54.93
C PRO A 543 -11.56 17.00 55.49
N LYS A 544 -10.66 17.51 54.63
CA LYS A 544 -10.18 18.93 54.59
C LYS A 544 -8.96 19.13 53.67
N SER A 545 -9.11 20.02 52.69
CA SER A 545 -8.04 20.86 52.11
C SER A 545 -7.90 22.14 52.95
N PRO A 546 -6.84 22.97 52.78
CA PRO A 546 -6.95 24.10 51.85
C PRO A 546 -5.64 24.51 51.13
N SER A 547 -5.79 25.57 50.34
CA SER A 547 -5.09 26.12 49.19
C SER A 547 -3.85 27.01 49.42
N LEU A 548 -3.17 27.31 48.30
CA LEU A 548 -2.07 28.26 47.97
C LEU A 548 -2.31 29.73 48.43
N PRO A 549 -1.30 30.64 48.36
CA PRO A 549 -1.12 31.51 47.16
C PRO A 549 0.34 31.95 46.80
N ASP A 550 0.44 32.63 45.64
CA ASP A 550 1.59 33.14 44.86
C ASP A 550 2.56 34.17 45.49
N SER A 551 3.82 34.18 45.01
CA SER A 551 4.47 35.31 44.26
C SER A 551 6.00 35.48 44.50
N ALA A 552 6.75 35.53 43.39
CA ALA A 552 8.00 36.26 43.12
C ALA A 552 9.30 36.01 43.94
N SER A 553 10.33 35.44 43.30
CA SER A 553 11.68 36.05 43.13
C SER A 553 12.68 35.06 42.49
N SER A 554 13.32 35.49 41.40
CA SER A 554 14.63 35.00 40.93
C SER A 554 15.73 35.80 41.65
N PRO A 555 17.00 35.34 41.83
CA PRO A 555 17.96 35.18 40.72
C PRO A 555 19.06 34.08 40.87
N PHE A 556 19.89 33.90 39.81
CA PHE A 556 21.14 33.10 39.67
C PHE A 556 20.97 31.58 39.46
N SER A 557 21.65 30.85 38.57
CA SER A 557 22.54 31.08 37.41
C SER A 557 22.68 29.71 36.68
N PRO A 558 23.10 29.67 35.40
CA PRO A 558 22.93 28.50 34.53
C PRO A 558 24.02 27.45 34.71
N GLU A 559 23.62 26.19 34.92
CA GLU A 559 24.49 25.03 34.75
C GLU A 559 24.57 24.70 33.25
N GLN A 560 25.79 24.76 32.71
CA GLN A 560 26.10 24.59 31.30
C GLN A 560 25.75 23.17 30.82
N ALA A 561 24.81 23.06 29.89
CA ALA A 561 24.69 21.90 29.03
C ALA A 561 25.89 21.88 28.05
N PRO A 562 26.44 20.70 27.72
CA PRO A 562 27.54 20.59 26.76
C PRO A 562 27.10 21.07 25.37
N PRO A 563 28.01 21.63 24.56
CA PRO A 563 27.67 22.22 23.27
C PRO A 563 27.12 21.15 22.34
N SER A 564 25.87 21.33 21.92
CA SER A 564 25.28 20.63 20.78
C SER A 564 26.16 20.83 19.54
N PRO A 565 26.55 19.78 18.81
CA PRO A 565 27.25 19.97 17.54
C PRO A 565 26.29 20.69 16.58
N ALA A 566 26.68 21.87 16.12
CA ALA A 566 25.87 22.79 15.30
C ALA A 566 25.70 22.32 13.83
N GLY A 567 25.59 21.02 13.58
CA GLY A 567 25.49 20.43 12.25
C GLY A 567 24.43 19.33 12.17
N THR A 568 23.82 19.18 11.01
CA THR A 568 22.86 18.11 10.71
C THR A 568 23.56 16.76 10.79
N VAL A 569 23.06 15.85 11.63
CA VAL A 569 23.63 14.52 11.84
C VAL A 569 22.74 13.46 11.20
N ILE A 570 23.33 12.57 10.40
CA ILE A 570 22.65 11.40 9.84
C ILE A 570 23.36 10.10 10.22
N THR A 571 22.60 9.02 10.37
CA THR A 571 23.14 7.67 10.58
C THR A 571 22.69 6.78 9.43
N PHE A 572 23.64 6.13 8.77
CA PHE A 572 23.32 5.20 7.68
C PHE A 572 23.05 3.79 8.19
N GLN A 573 22.01 3.17 7.64
CA GLN A 573 21.63 1.78 7.91
C GLN A 573 22.19 0.83 6.85
N SER A 574 22.23 1.24 5.59
CA SER A 574 22.68 0.39 4.48
C SER A 574 24.21 0.33 4.35
N GLU A 575 24.73 -0.84 3.98
CA GLU A 575 26.16 -1.04 3.74
C GLU A 575 26.67 -0.24 2.54
N LYS A 576 25.83 -0.06 1.51
CA LYS A 576 26.17 0.76 0.33
C LYS A 576 26.40 2.22 0.70
N MET A 577 25.51 2.84 1.47
CA MET A 577 25.67 4.25 1.88
C MET A 577 26.79 4.44 2.90
N LYS A 578 26.98 3.49 3.84
CA LYS A 578 28.15 3.48 4.73
C LYS A 578 29.46 3.51 3.93
N GLY A 579 29.60 2.66 2.92
CA GLY A 579 30.76 2.62 2.05
C GLY A 579 30.95 3.86 1.15
N MET A 580 29.90 4.66 0.93
CA MET A 580 29.98 5.90 0.16
C MET A 580 30.21 7.15 1.03
N LYS A 581 30.22 7.05 2.36
CA LYS A 581 30.33 8.19 3.28
C LYS A 581 31.36 9.25 2.86
N GLU A 582 32.59 8.82 2.59
CA GLU A 582 33.69 9.74 2.22
C GLU A 582 33.46 10.39 0.85
N LEU A 583 32.84 9.67 -0.09
CA LEU A 583 32.56 10.14 -1.44
C LEU A 583 31.45 11.21 -1.47
N LEU A 584 30.48 11.12 -0.55
CA LEU A 584 29.32 12.00 -0.48
C LEU A 584 29.67 13.40 0.05
N CYS A 585 30.67 13.52 0.93
CA CYS A 585 31.15 14.79 1.50
C CYS A 585 32.40 15.35 0.80
N ALA A 586 32.98 14.63 -0.17
CA ALA A 586 34.17 15.07 -0.90
C ALA A 586 33.91 16.37 -1.69
N ALA A 587 34.92 17.25 -1.78
CA ALA A 587 34.79 18.52 -2.49
C ALA A 587 34.36 18.35 -3.96
N LYS A 588 34.87 17.31 -4.63
CA LYS A 588 34.46 16.92 -5.98
C LYS A 588 33.78 15.56 -5.95
N VAL A 589 32.57 15.48 -6.53
CA VAL A 589 31.79 14.25 -6.62
C VAL A 589 32.50 13.27 -7.58
N ASN A 590 32.97 12.13 -7.06
CA ASN A 590 33.58 11.08 -7.88
C ASN A 590 32.50 10.18 -8.48
N SER A 591 32.00 10.58 -9.66
CA SER A 591 30.91 9.87 -10.34
C SER A 591 31.19 8.38 -10.54
N SER A 592 32.42 8.01 -10.95
CA SER A 592 32.77 6.61 -11.21
C SER A 592 32.75 5.76 -9.94
N ALA A 593 33.30 6.28 -8.83
CA ALA A 593 33.32 5.57 -7.55
C ALA A 593 31.91 5.38 -6.97
N ILE A 594 31.07 6.43 -7.05
CA ILE A 594 29.67 6.36 -6.59
C ILE A 594 28.88 5.34 -7.43
N LYS A 595 29.06 5.34 -8.76
CA LYS A 595 28.41 4.36 -9.64
C LYS A 595 28.82 2.93 -9.32
N LEU A 596 30.12 2.68 -9.11
CA LEU A 596 30.63 1.36 -8.73
C LEU A 596 30.04 0.90 -7.39
N GLN A 597 30.06 1.76 -6.37
CA GLN A 597 29.60 1.39 -5.03
C GLN A 597 28.08 1.19 -4.98
N LEU A 598 27.29 2.06 -5.61
CA LEU A 598 25.84 1.94 -5.63
C LEU A 598 25.36 0.69 -6.40
N THR A 599 26.07 0.30 -7.47
CA THR A 599 25.70 -0.88 -8.28
C THR A 599 26.42 -2.16 -7.84
N ALA A 600 27.31 -2.08 -6.86
CA ALA A 600 28.23 -3.16 -6.49
C ALA A 600 28.99 -3.77 -7.69
N GLN A 601 29.29 -2.95 -8.71
CA GLN A 601 29.94 -3.41 -9.92
C GLN A 601 31.43 -3.70 -9.66
N SER A 602 31.86 -4.94 -9.93
CA SER A 602 33.21 -5.44 -9.60
C SER A 602 34.32 -5.01 -10.57
N GLN A 603 33.99 -4.49 -11.75
CA GLN A 603 34.97 -4.08 -12.77
C GLN A 603 34.53 -2.82 -13.51
N VAL A 604 35.46 -1.85 -13.65
CA VAL A 604 35.34 -0.75 -14.60
C VAL A 604 35.70 -1.25 -16.01
N GLN A 605 35.09 -0.69 -17.06
CA GLN A 605 35.40 -1.04 -18.44
C GLN A 605 36.91 -0.98 -18.68
N MET A 606 37.53 -2.15 -18.89
CA MET A 606 38.88 -2.19 -19.40
C MET A 606 38.84 -1.60 -20.81
N LYS A 607 39.54 -0.49 -21.03
CA LYS A 607 39.79 0.01 -22.39
C LYS A 607 40.29 -1.18 -23.20
N ARG A 608 39.52 -1.60 -24.19
CA ARG A 608 39.92 -2.62 -25.16
C ARG A 608 41.18 -2.09 -25.84
N GLN A 609 42.35 -2.48 -25.33
CA GLN A 609 43.60 -2.29 -26.05
C GLN A 609 43.38 -2.93 -27.42
N LYS A 610 43.63 -2.18 -28.49
CA LYS A 610 43.59 -2.69 -29.86
C LYS A 610 44.35 -4.00 -29.89
N SER A 611 43.63 -5.10 -30.09
CA SER A 611 44.24 -6.39 -30.41
C SER A 611 44.94 -6.22 -31.76
N THR A 612 46.27 -6.22 -31.74
CA THR A 612 47.13 -6.42 -32.91
C THR A 612 46.65 -7.70 -33.63
N PRO A 613 46.58 -7.71 -34.98
CA PRO A 613 45.94 -8.81 -35.70
C PRO A 613 46.76 -10.10 -35.57
N ALA A 614 46.03 -11.22 -35.63
CA ALA A 614 46.52 -12.58 -35.44
C ALA A 614 47.72 -12.90 -36.35
N GLY A 615 48.78 -13.42 -35.73
CA GLY A 615 49.86 -14.13 -36.39
C GLY A 615 50.13 -15.42 -35.59
N ASP A 616 50.01 -16.54 -36.28
CA ASP A 616 50.08 -17.91 -35.78
C ASP A 616 51.28 -18.18 -34.85
N TYR A 617 51.04 -18.87 -33.73
CA TYR A 617 51.93 -19.99 -33.37
C TYR A 617 51.22 -21.03 -32.48
N SER A 618 51.22 -22.25 -33.01
CA SER A 618 50.71 -23.47 -32.42
C SER A 618 51.49 -23.91 -31.17
N MET A 619 50.73 -24.46 -30.21
CA MET A 619 51.08 -25.47 -29.21
C MET A 619 52.58 -25.82 -29.06
N SER A 620 53.18 -25.37 -27.96
CA SER A 620 54.39 -25.98 -27.39
C SER A 620 54.22 -26.24 -25.89
N PHE A 621 53.57 -27.37 -25.63
CA PHE A 621 54.06 -28.45 -24.77
C PHE A 621 54.73 -28.12 -23.42
N LEU A 622 54.17 -28.75 -22.38
CA LEU A 622 54.81 -29.24 -21.18
C LEU A 622 56.35 -29.14 -21.16
N LYS A 623 56.90 -28.43 -20.16
CA LYS A 623 58.10 -28.89 -19.44
C LYS A 623 58.27 -28.16 -18.11
N ARG A 624 58.01 -28.90 -17.04
CA ARG A 624 58.63 -28.73 -15.72
C ARG A 624 60.16 -28.62 -15.88
N GLN A 625 60.78 -27.72 -15.14
CA GLN A 625 62.14 -27.91 -14.65
C GLN A 625 62.11 -28.09 -13.13
N ARG A 626 62.53 -29.28 -12.70
CA ARG A 626 63.03 -29.55 -11.35
C ARG A 626 64.32 -28.75 -11.16
N LYS A 627 64.44 -28.07 -10.02
CA LYS A 627 65.73 -27.67 -9.45
C LYS A 627 66.44 -28.91 -8.93
N SER A 628 67.71 -29.09 -9.29
CA SER A 628 68.66 -29.93 -8.56
C SER A 628 69.66 -29.01 -7.86
N LEU A 629 69.55 -28.95 -6.54
CA LEU A 629 70.58 -29.02 -5.50
C LEU A 629 69.94 -28.58 -4.19
#